data_AF-A0A5N3UJ99-F1
#
_entry.id   AF-A0A5N3UJ99-F1
#
_cell.length_a   1.000
_cell.length_b   1.000
_cell.length_c   1.000
_cell.angle_alpha   90.00
_cell.angle_beta   90.00
_cell.angle_gamma   90.00
#
_symmetry.space_group_name_H-M   'P 1'
#
loop_
_entity.id
_entity.type
_entity.pdbx_description
1 polymer ?
#
loop_
_entity_poly.entity_id
_entity_poly.type
_entity_poly.pdbx_seq_one_letter_code
_entity_poly.pdbx_strand_id
1 'polypeptide(L)'
;AISGPRAVRGVEQESLTVRCRYDPGYESCVKWWCRGADWGSCRIVVKTTGSEKEVKKGRVSIRDNWKDRSFTVTMEKLRLDDSDTYWCGIERSGPDLGNRVKVTIDPGES
;
A
#
# COMPACT_ATOMS: atom_id res chain seq x y z
N ALA A 1 -2.50 -14.86 6.07
CA ALA A 1 -1.54 -13.82 6.48
C ALA A 1 -1.32 -12.84 5.33
N ILE A 2 -0.77 -11.67 5.66
CA ILE A 2 -0.28 -10.67 4.71
C ILE A 2 1.21 -10.42 4.99
N SER A 3 1.99 -10.19 3.95
CA SER A 3 3.41 -9.84 4.05
C SER A 3 3.77 -8.79 3.01
N GLY A 4 4.78 -7.99 3.32
CA GLY A 4 5.31 -6.95 2.45
C GLY A 4 6.71 -6.54 2.88
N PRO A 5 7.35 -5.59 2.17
CA PRO A 5 8.64 -5.07 2.60
C PRO A 5 8.53 -4.39 3.96
N ARG A 6 9.57 -4.51 4.79
CA ARG A 6 9.63 -3.79 6.08
C ARG A 6 9.83 -2.29 5.89
N ALA A 7 10.60 -1.93 4.86
CA ALA A 7 10.87 -0.55 4.48
C ALA A 7 11.06 -0.46 2.96
N VAL A 8 10.75 0.71 2.41
CA VAL A 8 11.01 1.08 1.01
C VAL A 8 11.54 2.50 0.98
N ARG A 9 12.41 2.78 0.01
CA ARG A 9 12.92 4.13 -0.28
C ARG A 9 12.52 4.53 -1.69
N GLY A 10 12.27 5.81 -1.90
CA GLY A 10 12.04 6.40 -3.21
C GLY A 10 12.66 7.79 -3.29
N VAL A 11 12.79 8.33 -4.49
CA VAL A 11 13.38 9.66 -4.72
C VAL A 11 12.26 10.65 -5.05
N GLU A 12 12.40 11.90 -4.60
CA GLU A 12 11.43 12.97 -4.90
C GLU A 12 11.19 13.11 -6.42
N GLN A 13 9.95 13.45 -6.81
CA GLN A 13 9.43 13.51 -8.18
C GLN A 13 9.36 12.17 -8.94
N GLU A 14 10.03 11.11 -8.47
CA GLU A 14 9.95 9.79 -9.06
C GLU A 14 8.69 9.01 -8.60
N SER A 15 8.67 7.71 -8.87
CA SER A 15 7.63 6.80 -8.41
C SER A 15 8.24 5.63 -7.63
N LEU A 16 7.55 5.17 -6.59
CA LEU A 16 7.90 3.93 -5.89
C LEU A 16 6.73 2.95 -5.95
N THR A 17 7.06 1.67 -5.83
CA THR A 17 6.10 0.58 -5.84
C THR A 17 6.26 -0.27 -4.59
N VAL A 18 5.14 -0.56 -3.93
CA VAL A 18 5.07 -1.46 -2.77
C VAL A 18 4.23 -2.67 -3.15
N ARG A 19 4.83 -3.86 -3.09
CA ARG A 19 4.13 -5.12 -3.34
C ARG A 19 3.86 -5.84 -2.03
N CYS A 20 2.59 -6.18 -1.80
CA CYS A 20 2.14 -6.90 -0.62
C CYS A 20 1.47 -8.21 -1.03
N ARG A 21 1.98 -9.33 -0.50
CA ARG A 21 1.50 -10.69 -0.75
C ARG A 21 0.55 -11.14 0.34
N TYR A 22 -0.38 -12.00 -0.01
CA TYR A 22 -1.34 -12.57 0.92
C TYR A 22 -1.56 -14.07 0.68
N ASP A 23 -2.04 -14.76 1.72
CA ASP A 23 -2.38 -16.18 1.64
C ASP A 23 -3.66 -16.39 0.80
N PRO A 24 -3.90 -17.60 0.27
CA PRO A 24 -5.16 -17.91 -0.40
C PRO A 24 -6.39 -17.64 0.48
N GLY A 25 -7.51 -17.27 -0.15
CA GLY A 25 -8.79 -16.99 0.51
C GLY A 25 -9.06 -15.51 0.79
N TYR A 26 -8.15 -14.62 0.38
CA TYR A 26 -8.31 -13.16 0.51
C TYR A 26 -8.45 -12.45 -0.84
N GLU A 27 -8.55 -13.17 -1.97
CA GLU A 27 -8.54 -12.61 -3.32
C GLU A 27 -9.63 -11.53 -3.48
N SER A 28 -10.88 -11.83 -3.16
CA SER A 28 -12.00 -10.89 -3.27
C SER A 28 -12.12 -9.88 -2.12
N CYS A 29 -11.29 -9.98 -1.08
CA CYS A 29 -11.28 -9.01 0.01
C CYS A 29 -10.80 -7.64 -0.46
N VAL A 30 -11.34 -6.56 0.12
CA VAL A 30 -10.83 -5.20 -0.14
C VAL A 30 -9.40 -5.09 0.37
N LYS A 31 -8.50 -4.58 -0.47
CA LYS A 31 -7.11 -4.28 -0.13
C LYS A 31 -6.95 -2.78 0.06
N TRP A 32 -6.17 -2.35 1.02
CA TRP A 32 -6.02 -0.93 1.32
C TRP A 32 -4.58 -0.54 1.62
N TRP A 33 -4.27 0.72 1.31
CA TRP A 33 -3.01 1.39 1.65
C TRP A 33 -3.30 2.50 2.64
N CYS A 34 -2.74 2.40 3.84
CA CYS A 34 -2.99 3.33 4.94
C CYS A 34 -1.75 4.11 5.32
N ARG A 35 -1.90 5.36 5.72
CA ARG A 35 -0.81 6.21 6.20
C ARG A 35 -1.01 6.58 7.67
N GLY A 36 0.03 6.44 8.48
CA GLY A 36 0.05 6.75 9.91
C GLY A 36 0.65 5.60 10.74
N ALA A 37 1.34 5.95 11.82
CA ALA A 37 2.03 4.97 12.67
C ALA A 37 1.07 4.11 13.51
N ASP A 38 -0.07 4.66 13.92
CA ASP A 38 -1.10 3.92 14.65
C ASP A 38 -2.01 3.15 13.68
N TRP A 39 -2.05 1.82 13.84
CA TRP A 39 -2.88 0.92 13.02
C TRP A 39 -4.37 1.21 13.17
N GLY A 40 -4.84 1.55 14.37
CA GLY A 40 -6.28 1.72 14.64
C GLY A 40 -6.87 3.00 14.07
N SER A 41 -6.03 3.99 13.76
CA SER A 41 -6.45 5.32 13.32
C SER A 41 -5.70 5.83 12.09
N CYS A 42 -4.97 4.96 11.38
CA CYS A 42 -4.27 5.38 10.18
C CYS A 42 -5.28 5.88 9.12
N ARG A 43 -4.84 6.81 8.29
CA ARG A 43 -5.67 7.37 7.22
C ARG A 43 -5.60 6.50 5.96
N ILE A 44 -6.73 5.93 5.54
CA ILE A 44 -6.84 5.21 4.27
C ILE A 44 -6.53 6.17 3.11
N VAL A 45 -5.44 5.89 2.38
CA VAL A 45 -5.02 6.66 1.21
C VAL A 45 -5.78 6.19 -0.02
N VAL A 46 -5.78 4.88 -0.28
CA VAL A 46 -6.50 4.26 -1.41
C VAL A 46 -6.89 2.82 -1.03
N LYS A 47 -7.98 2.32 -1.60
CA LYS A 47 -8.42 0.93 -1.45
C LYS A 47 -9.02 0.38 -2.73
N THR A 48 -8.93 -0.93 -2.92
CA THR A 48 -9.61 -1.63 -4.02
C THR A 48 -11.12 -1.72 -3.75
N THR A 49 -11.86 -2.24 -4.73
CA THR A 49 -13.31 -2.50 -4.62
C THR A 49 -13.62 -3.97 -4.36
N GLY A 50 -12.63 -4.77 -3.93
CA GLY A 50 -12.75 -6.24 -3.90
C GLY A 50 -12.66 -6.88 -5.30
N SER A 51 -12.01 -6.18 -6.24
CA SER A 51 -11.75 -6.66 -7.61
C SER A 51 -10.33 -6.33 -8.05
N GLU A 52 -9.86 -6.94 -9.15
CA GLU A 52 -8.54 -6.69 -9.75
C GLU A 52 -8.45 -5.37 -10.55
N LYS A 53 -9.54 -4.60 -10.61
CA LYS A 53 -9.53 -3.28 -11.27
C LYS A 53 -8.66 -2.32 -10.45
N GLU A 54 -7.77 -1.62 -11.15
CA GLU A 54 -6.96 -0.58 -10.52
C GLU A 54 -7.85 0.56 -10.00
N VAL A 55 -7.57 1.00 -8.78
CA VAL A 55 -8.18 2.19 -8.19
C VAL A 55 -7.07 3.22 -7.97
N LYS A 56 -7.29 4.45 -8.45
CA LYS A 56 -6.34 5.56 -8.29
C LYS A 56 -7.00 6.72 -7.55
N LYS A 57 -6.31 7.26 -6.54
CA LYS A 57 -6.70 8.48 -5.82
C LYS A 57 -5.52 9.44 -5.80
N GLY A 58 -5.63 10.53 -6.56
CA GLY A 58 -4.55 11.49 -6.73
C GLY A 58 -3.30 10.82 -7.31
N ARG A 59 -2.20 10.85 -6.55
CA ARG A 59 -0.89 10.31 -6.94
C ARG A 59 -0.67 8.83 -6.57
N VAL A 60 -1.68 8.18 -5.98
CA VAL A 60 -1.52 6.81 -5.47
C VAL A 60 -2.51 5.88 -6.16
N SER A 61 -2.03 4.80 -6.75
CA SER A 61 -2.86 3.70 -7.27
C SER A 61 -2.66 2.41 -6.49
N ILE A 62 -3.68 1.56 -6.50
CA ILE A 62 -3.66 0.22 -5.95
C ILE A 62 -4.33 -0.74 -6.93
N ARG A 63 -3.69 -1.89 -7.15
CA ARG A 63 -4.20 -2.95 -8.00
C ARG A 63 -3.94 -4.29 -7.38
N ASP A 64 -4.97 -5.13 -7.30
CA ASP A 64 -4.84 -6.51 -6.86
C ASP A 64 -4.55 -7.44 -8.04
N ASN A 65 -3.85 -8.53 -7.76
CA ASN A 65 -3.61 -9.64 -8.68
C ASN A 65 -3.85 -10.95 -7.93
N TRP A 66 -4.96 -11.61 -8.26
CA TRP A 66 -5.43 -12.81 -7.59
C TRP A 66 -4.58 -14.03 -7.93
N LYS A 67 -4.07 -14.10 -9.16
CA LYS A 67 -3.19 -15.18 -9.61
C LYS A 67 -1.89 -15.21 -8.80
N ASP A 68 -1.30 -14.04 -8.60
CA ASP A 68 -0.06 -13.87 -7.84
C ASP A 68 -0.28 -13.77 -6.32
N ARG A 69 -1.55 -13.68 -5.90
CA ARG A 69 -1.98 -13.37 -4.52
C ARG A 69 -1.19 -12.21 -3.93
N SER A 70 -1.16 -11.12 -4.69
CA SER A 70 -0.48 -9.91 -4.26
C SER A 70 -1.14 -8.68 -4.85
N PHE A 71 -1.22 -7.62 -4.05
CA PHE A 71 -1.59 -6.31 -4.55
C PHE A 71 -0.37 -5.39 -4.56
N THR A 72 -0.41 -4.46 -5.49
CA THR A 72 0.65 -3.50 -5.75
C THR A 72 0.09 -2.11 -5.52
N VAL A 73 0.83 -1.31 -4.74
CA VAL A 73 0.58 0.12 -4.55
C VAL A 73 1.67 0.88 -5.29
N THR A 74 1.27 1.84 -6.12
CA THR A 74 2.20 2.74 -6.81
C THR A 74 1.97 4.16 -6.31
N MET A 75 3.04 4.80 -5.83
CA MET A 75 3.03 6.21 -5.42
C MET A 75 3.86 7.00 -6.42
N GLU A 76 3.21 7.91 -7.14
CA GLU A 76 3.81 8.71 -8.22
C GLU A 76 4.16 10.13 -7.75
N LYS A 77 5.09 10.77 -8.45
CA LYS A 77 5.50 12.17 -8.21
C LYS A 77 5.74 12.39 -6.73
N LEU A 78 6.60 11.55 -6.16
CA LEU A 78 6.87 11.49 -4.74
C LEU A 78 7.26 12.86 -4.20
N ARG A 79 6.88 13.12 -2.95
CA ARG A 79 7.23 14.34 -2.23
C ARG A 79 7.94 13.97 -0.95
N LEU A 80 8.84 14.81 -0.45
CA LEU A 80 9.51 14.54 0.83
C LEU A 80 8.53 14.28 1.99
N ASP A 81 7.37 14.96 1.97
CA ASP A 81 6.29 14.79 2.93
C ASP A 81 5.48 13.50 2.76
N ASP A 82 5.78 12.66 1.77
CA ASP A 82 5.27 11.28 1.68
C ASP A 82 6.05 10.31 2.59
N SER A 83 7.13 10.74 3.23
CA SER A 83 7.85 9.93 4.21
C SER A 83 6.99 9.70 5.47
N ASP A 84 6.63 8.44 5.74
CA ASP A 84 5.81 8.07 6.89
C ASP A 84 5.85 6.57 7.16
N THR A 85 5.14 6.13 8.20
CA THR A 85 4.71 4.75 8.35
C THR A 85 3.43 4.53 7.55
N TYR A 86 3.41 3.43 6.80
CA TYR A 86 2.26 2.99 6.05
C TYR A 86 1.91 1.54 6.38
N TRP A 87 0.74 1.12 5.93
CA TRP A 87 0.27 -0.24 6.09
C TRP A 87 -0.37 -0.74 4.80
N CYS A 88 0.04 -1.94 4.40
CA CYS A 88 -0.77 -2.78 3.54
C CYS A 88 -1.84 -3.45 4.40
N GLY A 89 -3.11 -3.35 3.99
CA GLY A 89 -4.24 -3.87 4.74
C GLY A 89 -5.18 -4.75 3.90
N ILE A 90 -5.86 -5.68 4.56
CA ILE A 90 -6.93 -6.53 3.99
C ILE A 90 -8.15 -6.45 4.91
N GLU A 91 -9.26 -6.00 4.35
CA GLU A 91 -10.57 -5.98 5.01
C GLU A 91 -11.14 -7.40 5.09
N ARG A 92 -11.48 -7.87 6.29
CA ARG A 92 -12.10 -9.19 6.47
C ARG A 92 -13.11 -9.20 7.62
N SER A 93 -13.91 -10.25 7.70
CA SER A 93 -14.74 -10.50 8.88
C SER A 93 -13.84 -10.68 10.12
N GLY A 94 -13.99 -9.79 11.09
CA GLY A 94 -13.13 -9.73 12.28
C GLY A 94 -12.00 -8.70 12.13
N PRO A 95 -10.90 -8.80 12.91
CA PRO A 95 -9.80 -7.84 12.83
C PRO A 95 -9.08 -7.94 11.49
N ASP A 96 -8.95 -6.81 10.79
CA ASP A 96 -8.20 -6.70 9.54
C ASP A 96 -6.76 -7.22 9.65
N LEU A 97 -6.22 -7.67 8.52
CA LEU A 97 -4.81 -8.06 8.41
C LEU A 97 -3.99 -6.85 7.98
N GLY A 98 -2.84 -6.65 8.62
CA GLY A 98 -1.94 -5.54 8.34
C GLY A 98 -0.47 -5.95 8.22
N ASN A 99 0.25 -5.34 7.29
CA ASN A 99 1.71 -5.37 7.25
C ASN A 99 2.27 -3.94 7.24
N ARG A 100 3.02 -3.58 8.27
CA ARG A 100 3.66 -2.27 8.41
C ARG A 100 4.79 -2.10 7.40
N VAL A 101 4.85 -0.94 6.77
CA VAL A 101 5.89 -0.54 5.81
C VAL A 101 6.40 0.84 6.17
N LYS A 102 7.71 0.99 6.40
CA LYS A 102 8.33 2.32 6.52
C LYS A 102 8.63 2.86 5.13
N VAL A 103 8.08 4.02 4.78
CA VAL A 103 8.39 4.73 3.53
C VAL A 103 9.31 5.89 3.85
N THR A 104 10.38 6.05 3.07
CA THR A 104 11.32 7.16 3.18
C THR A 104 11.58 7.72 1.81
N ILE A 105 11.36 9.02 1.64
CA ILE A 105 11.59 9.72 0.39
C ILE A 105 12.86 10.54 0.53
N ASP A 106 13.81 10.27 -0.35
CA ASP A 106 15.07 10.97 -0.43
C ASP A 106 14.95 12.16 -1.40
N PRO A 107 15.69 13.26 -1.19
CA PRO A 107 15.73 14.38 -2.13
C PRO A 107 16.18 13.93 -3.53
N GLY A 108 15.63 14.55 -4.57
CA GLY A 108 16.13 14.37 -5.93
C GLY A 108 17.52 14.98 -6.10
N GLU A 109 18.36 14.37 -6.94
CA GLU A 109 19.61 15.01 -7.37
C GLU A 109 19.25 16.24 -8.23
N SER A 110 19.87 17.38 -7.91
CA SER A 110 19.72 18.65 -8.64
C SER A 110 20.64 18.71 -9.85
#